data_AF-R7YRP7-F1
#
_entry.id   AF-R7YRP7-F1
#
_cell.length_a   1.000
_cell.length_b   1.000
_cell.length_c   1.000
_cell.angle_alpha   90.00
_cell.angle_beta   90.00
_cell.angle_gamma   90.00
#
_symmetry.space_group_name_H-M   'P 1'
#
loop_
_entity.id
_entity.type
_entity.pdbx_description
1 polymer ?
#
loop_
_entity_poly.entity_id
_entity_poly.type
_entity_poly.pdbx_seq_one_letter_code
_entity_poly.pdbx_strand_id
1 'polypeptide(L)'
;MTADDQHFLDILAGVSSDIRKFSADVADATDRHFESVALSIREALASATWLPQSARPSRRPPPPVKVSPPAGYLAQAQDWVSRNRAITAAIVAFVGTGAFLIYCKRRGYARKRRARRASNGARREVVVVAGPPSSPITKSLVLDLERRGFIVYIVVNSSEEEQTVQAESRVDIRPLHLDIVDTFATQAAMERFNSILLYPHHAFSGASPHNLNFAGIILVPDLLYPTGPIETVTPDLWSDALNVKVLGTIATAQAFLPTVCEFKAKVLMLTPSIVSSLRPPFHGVESAVVGALEGFTSSLRQELDTLGISVCHFKLGTFDCGAVGGKSHLATIGDPQTDSWPPSARAQYAQNFVTQSRIAGSRGLFSGNSTVAKGSSLRELHNAVFDALTQKRPRKVWRVGRGSVAYDIVGNWVPAGIVGWMMGVRMVSLDEVSEPKLEDSVGTWERVEKAV
;
A
#
# COMPACT_ATOMS: atom_id res chain seq x y z
N MET A 1 6.64 50.66 49.37
CA MET A 1 5.28 50.18 49.10
C MET A 1 5.35 48.66 49.08
N THR A 2 4.62 48.00 49.96
CA THR A 2 4.68 46.55 50.17
C THR A 2 3.92 45.83 49.05
N ALA A 3 4.35 44.61 48.69
CA ALA A 3 3.81 43.86 47.55
C ALA A 3 2.29 43.61 47.63
N ASP A 4 1.73 43.60 48.84
CA ASP A 4 0.28 43.48 49.07
C ASP A 4 -0.51 44.73 48.61
N ASP A 5 0.11 45.92 48.62
CA ASP A 5 -0.54 47.15 48.15
C ASP A 5 -0.69 47.16 46.62
N GLN A 6 0.23 46.54 45.88
CA GLN A 6 0.16 46.46 44.42
C GLN A 6 -0.94 45.50 43.95
N HIS A 7 -1.10 44.36 44.62
CA HIS A 7 -2.18 43.42 44.31
C HIS A 7 -3.56 44.00 44.60
N PHE A 8 -3.70 44.77 45.69
CA PHE A 8 -4.95 45.45 46.00
C PHE A 8 -5.27 46.56 44.98
N LEU A 9 -4.26 47.30 44.52
CA LEU A 9 -4.42 48.32 43.48
C LEU A 9 -4.77 47.72 42.10
N ASP A 10 -4.23 46.55 41.75
CA ASP A 10 -4.58 45.88 40.49
C ASP A 10 -5.99 45.30 40.49
N ILE A 11 -6.46 44.77 41.63
CA ILE A 11 -7.85 44.33 41.77
C ILE A 11 -8.80 45.54 41.70
N LEU A 12 -8.46 46.65 42.37
CA LEU A 12 -9.25 47.88 42.28
C LEU A 12 -9.24 48.49 40.88
N ALA A 13 -8.11 48.42 40.16
CA ALA A 13 -8.01 48.87 38.78
C ALA A 13 -8.87 48.00 37.84
N GLY A 14 -8.86 46.67 38.01
CA GLY A 14 -9.71 45.73 37.28
C GLY A 14 -11.20 46.02 37.50
N VAL A 15 -11.61 46.14 38.77
CA VAL A 15 -13.00 46.48 39.14
C VAL A 15 -13.42 47.84 38.59
N SER A 16 -12.51 48.84 38.59
CA SER A 16 -12.82 50.17 38.02
C SER A 16 -13.05 50.15 36.50
N SER A 17 -12.35 49.25 35.78
CA SER A 17 -12.47 49.14 34.33
C SER A 17 -13.76 48.45 33.91
N ASP A 18 -14.20 47.44 34.67
CA ASP A 18 -15.46 46.74 34.45
C ASP A 18 -16.65 47.59 34.86
N ILE A 19 -16.56 48.37 35.95
CA ILE A 19 -17.57 49.38 36.31
C ILE A 19 -17.68 50.45 35.23
N ARG A 20 -16.56 50.91 34.64
CA ARG A 20 -16.61 51.86 33.52
C ARG A 20 -17.31 51.29 32.29
N LYS A 21 -16.99 50.06 31.89
CA LYS A 21 -17.66 49.40 30.75
C LYS A 21 -19.14 49.18 31.01
N PHE A 22 -19.49 48.67 32.19
CA PHE A 22 -20.88 48.49 32.57
C PHE A 22 -21.64 49.82 32.64
N SER A 23 -21.02 50.89 33.16
CA SER A 23 -21.62 52.22 33.19
C SER A 23 -21.80 52.81 31.78
N ALA A 24 -20.89 52.54 30.85
CA ALA A 24 -20.99 52.98 29.47
C ALA A 24 -22.08 52.20 28.73
N ASP A 25 -22.15 50.88 28.91
CA ASP A 25 -23.18 50.04 28.29
C ASP A 25 -24.58 50.37 28.85
N VAL A 26 -24.69 50.63 30.15
CA VAL A 26 -25.94 51.08 30.77
C VAL A 26 -26.30 52.48 30.31
N ALA A 27 -25.34 53.41 30.23
CA ALA A 27 -25.57 54.76 29.70
C ALA A 27 -26.07 54.72 28.25
N ASP A 28 -25.44 53.94 27.38
CA ASP A 28 -25.83 53.77 25.99
C ASP A 28 -27.19 53.08 25.84
N ALA A 29 -27.52 52.14 26.74
CA ALA A 29 -28.83 51.51 26.77
C ALA A 29 -29.92 52.48 27.27
N THR A 30 -29.62 53.29 28.28
CA THR A 30 -30.53 54.33 28.76
C THR A 30 -30.74 55.42 27.74
N ASP A 31 -29.70 55.89 27.05
CA ASP A 31 -29.80 56.92 26.01
C ASP A 31 -30.66 56.44 24.84
N ARG A 32 -30.49 55.19 24.39
CA ARG A 32 -31.35 54.60 23.36
C ARG A 32 -32.81 54.48 23.83
N HIS A 33 -33.03 54.16 25.10
CA HIS A 33 -34.38 54.09 25.65
C HIS A 33 -35.02 55.49 25.79
N PHE A 34 -34.26 56.48 26.26
CA PHE A 34 -34.70 57.87 26.33
C PHE A 34 -34.99 58.45 24.94
N GLU A 35 -34.18 58.12 23.93
CA GLU A 35 -34.42 58.56 22.56
C GLU A 35 -35.69 57.91 21.99
N SER A 36 -35.92 56.62 22.25
CA SER A 36 -37.15 55.92 21.86
C SER A 36 -38.41 56.46 22.57
N VAL A 37 -38.32 56.74 23.87
CA VAL A 37 -39.40 57.34 24.66
C VAL A 37 -39.65 58.77 24.21
N ALA A 38 -38.60 59.57 23.95
CA ALA A 38 -38.73 60.93 23.44
C ALA A 38 -39.38 60.94 22.05
N LEU A 39 -39.03 60.01 21.17
CA LEU A 39 -39.68 59.85 19.87
C LEU A 39 -41.16 59.45 20.02
N SER A 40 -41.46 58.51 20.92
CA SER A 40 -42.85 58.09 21.19
C SER A 40 -43.71 59.21 21.77
N ILE A 41 -43.17 59.98 22.73
CA ILE A 41 -43.84 61.16 23.30
C ILE A 41 -44.00 62.24 22.24
N ARG A 42 -42.99 62.47 21.40
CA ARG A 42 -43.06 63.43 20.30
C ARG A 42 -44.09 63.04 19.25
N GLU A 43 -44.21 61.76 18.91
CA GLU A 43 -45.24 61.24 18.01
C GLU A 43 -46.64 61.32 18.64
N ALA A 44 -46.77 61.03 19.94
CA ALA A 44 -48.01 61.20 20.68
C ALA A 44 -48.44 62.69 20.74
N LEU A 45 -47.51 63.61 20.98
CA LEU A 45 -47.77 65.05 20.96
C LEU A 45 -48.03 65.59 19.55
N ALA A 46 -47.40 65.04 18.52
CA ALA A 46 -47.65 65.42 17.13
C ALA A 46 -49.01 64.93 16.61
N SER A 47 -49.54 63.81 17.14
CA SER A 47 -50.83 63.22 16.80
C SER A 47 -51.98 63.67 17.70
N ALA A 48 -51.70 64.27 18.86
CA ALA A 48 -52.70 64.81 19.77
C ALA A 48 -53.53 65.93 19.12
N THR A 49 -54.85 65.76 19.11
CA THR A 49 -55.82 66.69 18.51
C THR A 49 -56.11 67.93 19.37
N TRP A 50 -55.74 67.90 20.66
CA TRP A 50 -56.00 68.99 21.63
C TRP A 50 -54.92 70.08 21.67
N LEU A 51 -53.79 69.91 20.95
CA LEU A 51 -52.71 70.91 20.86
C LEU A 51 -52.85 71.79 19.60
N PRO A 52 -52.81 73.14 19.74
CA PRO A 52 -52.87 74.07 18.61
C PRO A 52 -51.65 73.92 17.69
N GLN A 53 -51.85 74.16 16.39
CA GLN A 53 -50.87 73.84 15.33
C GLN A 53 -49.50 74.54 15.49
N SER A 54 -49.43 75.68 16.17
CA SER A 54 -48.18 76.43 16.40
C SER A 54 -47.23 75.80 17.43
N ALA A 55 -47.71 74.88 18.28
CA ALA A 55 -46.93 74.25 19.35
C ALA A 55 -46.53 72.79 19.05
N ARG A 56 -46.80 72.28 17.84
CA ARG A 56 -46.47 70.90 17.46
C ARG A 56 -45.02 70.78 16.97
N PRO A 57 -44.25 69.77 17.42
CA PRO A 57 -42.88 69.58 16.98
C PRO A 57 -42.81 69.19 15.48
N SER A 58 -41.98 69.89 14.71
CA SER A 58 -41.78 69.66 13.26
C SER A 58 -41.33 68.23 12.95
N ARG A 59 -41.83 67.60 11.88
CA ARG A 59 -41.45 66.22 11.48
C ARG A 59 -40.05 66.21 10.84
N ARG A 60 -39.16 65.30 11.27
CA ARG A 60 -37.80 65.17 10.72
C ARG A 60 -37.86 64.60 9.29
N PRO A 61 -37.05 65.09 8.33
CA PRO A 61 -36.96 64.47 7.00
C PRO A 61 -36.36 63.05 7.08
N PRO A 62 -36.72 62.13 6.17
CA PRO A 62 -36.26 60.75 6.20
C PRO A 62 -34.73 60.66 6.02
N PRO A 63 -34.05 59.70 6.68
CA PRO A 63 -32.60 59.55 6.56
C PRO A 63 -32.21 59.17 5.11
N PRO A 64 -31.07 59.67 4.59
CA PRO A 64 -30.63 59.36 3.23
C PRO A 64 -30.31 57.86 3.10
N VAL A 65 -30.81 57.25 2.02
CA VAL A 65 -30.55 55.86 1.65
C VAL A 65 -29.05 55.69 1.36
N LYS A 66 -28.33 55.00 2.24
CA LYS A 66 -26.93 54.63 2.00
C LYS A 66 -26.91 53.46 1.00
N VAL A 67 -26.54 53.73 -0.24
CA VAL A 67 -26.24 52.69 -1.24
C VAL A 67 -24.81 52.20 -0.99
N SER A 68 -24.68 50.97 -0.46
CA SER A 68 -23.37 50.34 -0.26
C SER A 68 -22.74 49.97 -1.60
N PRO A 69 -21.42 50.16 -1.81
CA PRO A 69 -20.74 49.77 -3.05
C PRO A 69 -20.78 48.25 -3.25
N PRO A 70 -20.69 47.74 -4.50
CA PRO A 70 -20.70 46.30 -4.76
C PRO A 70 -19.52 45.64 -4.06
N ALA A 71 -19.80 44.66 -3.19
CA ALA A 71 -18.80 43.95 -2.43
C ALA A 71 -17.75 43.32 -3.37
N GLY A 72 -16.48 43.68 -3.18
CA GLY A 72 -15.37 43.10 -3.95
C GLY A 72 -15.29 41.58 -3.77
N TYR A 73 -14.70 40.89 -4.75
CA TYR A 73 -14.61 39.41 -4.77
C TYR A 73 -14.05 38.81 -3.47
N LEU A 74 -13.11 39.49 -2.81
CA LEU A 74 -12.55 39.08 -1.51
C LEU A 74 -13.57 39.16 -0.37
N ALA A 75 -14.41 40.21 -0.34
CA ALA A 75 -15.45 40.36 0.66
C ALA A 75 -16.55 39.31 0.47
N GLN A 76 -16.91 38.99 -0.77
CA GLN A 76 -17.85 37.91 -1.07
C GLN A 76 -17.30 36.54 -0.68
N ALA A 77 -16.00 36.29 -0.90
CA ALA A 77 -15.34 35.07 -0.46
C ALA A 77 -15.31 34.97 1.08
N GLN A 78 -15.01 36.07 1.78
CA GLN A 78 -15.01 36.10 3.24
C GLN A 78 -16.43 35.90 3.82
N ASP A 79 -17.45 36.50 3.20
CA ASP A 79 -18.85 36.28 3.56
C ASP A 79 -19.26 34.83 3.31
N TRP A 80 -18.84 34.24 2.19
CA TRP A 80 -19.11 32.84 1.91
C TRP A 80 -18.41 31.90 2.90
N VAL A 81 -17.16 32.17 3.26
CA VAL A 81 -16.39 31.41 4.25
C VAL A 81 -17.03 31.53 5.64
N SER A 82 -17.43 32.74 6.04
CA SER A 82 -18.04 32.99 7.35
C SER A 82 -19.43 32.37 7.47
N ARG A 83 -20.18 32.25 6.36
CA ARG A 83 -21.45 31.52 6.28
C ARG A 83 -21.25 30.00 6.27
N ASN A 84 -20.16 29.51 5.66
CA ASN A 84 -19.89 28.08 5.46
C ASN A 84 -18.71 27.54 6.28
N ARG A 85 -18.58 27.94 7.56
CA ARG A 85 -17.42 27.60 8.41
C ARG A 85 -17.08 26.12 8.45
N ALA A 86 -18.09 25.25 8.55
CA ALA A 86 -17.89 23.80 8.61
C ALA A 86 -17.31 23.23 7.31
N ILE A 87 -17.84 23.66 6.15
CA ILE A 87 -17.36 23.22 4.84
C ILE A 87 -15.94 23.72 4.61
N THR A 88 -15.64 24.97 4.95
CA THR A 88 -14.28 25.52 4.83
C THR A 88 -13.28 24.81 5.73
N ALA A 89 -13.67 24.47 6.97
CA ALA A 89 -12.83 23.69 7.88
C ALA A 89 -12.54 22.29 7.32
N ALA A 90 -13.55 21.63 6.74
CA ALA A 90 -13.38 20.32 6.10
C ALA A 90 -12.44 20.39 4.88
N ILE A 91 -12.57 21.43 4.04
CA ILE A 91 -11.68 21.64 2.89
C ILE A 91 -10.24 21.89 3.35
N VAL A 92 -10.03 22.78 4.32
CA VAL A 92 -8.69 23.08 4.86
C VAL A 92 -8.08 21.83 5.50
N ALA A 93 -8.86 21.05 6.26
CA ALA A 93 -8.39 19.80 6.82
C ALA A 93 -8.01 18.78 5.74
N PHE A 94 -8.83 18.61 4.70
CA PHE A 94 -8.57 17.69 3.60
C PHE A 94 -7.32 18.10 2.78
N VAL A 95 -7.23 19.36 2.37
CA VAL A 95 -6.10 19.88 1.59
C VAL A 95 -4.83 19.91 2.43
N GLY A 96 -4.90 20.37 3.68
CA GLY A 96 -3.78 20.43 4.60
C GLY A 96 -3.23 19.04 4.91
N THR A 97 -4.11 18.08 5.24
CA THR A 97 -3.72 16.69 5.49
C THR A 97 -3.15 16.04 4.23
N GLY A 98 -3.79 16.24 3.08
CA GLY A 98 -3.31 15.74 1.79
C GLY A 98 -1.91 16.26 1.43
N ALA A 99 -1.71 17.58 1.55
CA ALA A 99 -0.42 18.21 1.31
C ALA A 99 0.66 17.70 2.29
N PHE A 100 0.32 17.56 3.57
CA PHE A 100 1.23 17.02 4.58
C PHE A 100 1.62 15.57 4.30
N LEU A 101 0.67 14.72 3.91
CA LEU A 101 0.94 13.32 3.54
C LEU A 101 1.82 13.23 2.29
N ILE A 102 1.56 14.05 1.27
CA ILE A 102 2.39 14.14 0.06
C ILE A 102 3.80 14.59 0.40
N TYR A 103 3.94 15.61 1.26
CA TYR A 103 5.22 16.11 1.72
C TYR A 103 6.01 15.04 2.48
N CYS A 104 5.38 14.37 3.45
CA CYS A 104 5.99 13.27 4.20
C CYS A 104 6.44 12.13 3.28
N LYS A 105 5.61 11.74 2.30
CA LYS A 105 5.95 10.74 1.29
C LYS A 105 7.16 11.18 0.47
N ARG A 106 7.16 12.40 -0.08
CA ARG A 106 8.30 12.94 -0.86
C ARG A 106 9.60 12.94 -0.06
N ARG A 107 9.57 13.39 1.20
CA ARG A 107 10.74 13.40 2.08
C ARG A 107 11.28 11.99 2.34
N GLY A 108 10.39 11.00 2.50
CA GLY A 108 10.76 9.59 2.62
C GLY A 108 11.38 8.99 1.35
N TYR A 109 10.89 9.37 0.16
CA TYR A 109 11.45 8.93 -1.13
C TYR A 109 12.84 9.53 -1.43
N ALA A 110 13.09 10.77 -0.97
CA ALA A 110 14.36 11.47 -1.14
C ALA A 110 15.46 11.01 -0.16
N ARG A 111 15.10 10.28 0.91
CA ARG A 111 16.06 9.79 1.90
C ARG A 111 17.09 8.85 1.25
N LYS A 112 18.37 9.22 1.34
CA LYS A 112 19.50 8.36 0.95
C LYS A 112 19.53 7.13 1.87
N ARG A 113 19.57 5.96 1.26
CA ARG A 113 19.59 4.65 1.92
C ARG A 113 20.84 3.92 1.49
N ARG A 114 21.78 3.71 2.41
CA ARG A 114 23.04 3.01 2.19
C ARG A 114 23.31 2.07 3.34
N ALA A 115 23.82 0.89 3.03
CA ALA A 115 24.27 -0.08 4.02
C ALA A 115 25.39 0.54 4.86
N ARG A 116 25.54 0.03 6.10
CA ARG A 116 26.65 0.43 6.95
C ARG A 116 27.94 -0.12 6.36
N ARG A 117 28.99 0.69 6.41
CA ARG A 117 30.34 0.28 6.04
C ARG A 117 31.17 0.04 7.29
N ALA A 118 32.20 -0.77 7.17
CA ALA A 118 33.22 -0.90 8.20
C ALA A 118 34.02 0.42 8.34
N SER A 119 34.78 0.56 9.42
CA SER A 119 35.60 1.75 9.69
C SER A 119 36.61 2.05 8.58
N ASN A 120 37.10 1.01 7.91
CA ASN A 120 37.98 1.07 6.73
C ASN A 120 37.25 1.42 5.42
N GLY A 121 35.94 1.70 5.45
CA GLY A 121 35.14 2.00 4.27
C GLY A 121 34.68 0.80 3.45
N ALA A 122 35.03 -0.43 3.86
CA ALA A 122 34.64 -1.67 3.20
C ALA A 122 33.16 -2.01 3.44
N ARG A 123 32.60 -2.83 2.53
CA ARG A 123 31.28 -3.42 2.73
C ARG A 123 31.37 -4.49 3.81
N ARG A 124 30.38 -4.51 4.70
CA ARG A 124 30.32 -5.47 5.81
C ARG A 124 28.96 -6.15 5.95
N GLU A 125 27.89 -5.55 5.44
CA GLU A 125 26.53 -6.05 5.63
C GLU A 125 26.24 -7.10 4.54
N VAL A 126 25.94 -8.32 4.97
CA VAL A 126 25.65 -9.48 4.12
C VAL A 126 24.15 -9.74 4.12
N VAL A 127 23.58 -9.97 2.94
CA VAL A 127 22.17 -10.38 2.77
C VAL A 127 22.13 -11.62 1.88
N VAL A 128 21.30 -12.58 2.25
CA VAL A 128 21.01 -13.75 1.42
C VAL A 128 19.64 -13.56 0.77
N VAL A 129 19.53 -13.83 -0.52
CA VAL A 129 18.28 -13.81 -1.27
C VAL A 129 18.02 -15.22 -1.79
N ALA A 130 17.01 -15.87 -1.25
CA ALA A 130 16.56 -17.17 -1.69
C ALA A 130 15.36 -16.99 -2.61
N GLY A 131 15.61 -17.02 -3.92
CA GLY A 131 14.57 -16.95 -4.94
C GLY A 131 15.18 -17.09 -6.33
N PRO A 132 14.36 -17.42 -7.35
CA PRO A 132 14.86 -17.67 -8.69
C PRO A 132 15.61 -16.45 -9.26
N PRO A 133 16.86 -16.60 -9.75
CA PRO A 133 17.63 -15.50 -10.31
C PRO A 133 17.03 -14.96 -11.62
N SER A 134 16.22 -15.79 -12.31
CA SER A 134 15.46 -15.43 -13.50
C SER A 134 14.29 -14.48 -13.22
N SER A 135 13.81 -14.43 -11.97
CA SER A 135 12.66 -13.58 -11.61
C SER A 135 13.04 -12.09 -11.64
N PRO A 136 12.24 -11.23 -12.29
CA PRO A 136 12.55 -9.81 -12.40
C PRO A 136 12.54 -9.10 -11.04
N ILE A 137 11.72 -9.56 -10.09
CA ILE A 137 11.69 -8.99 -8.73
C ILE A 137 12.99 -9.33 -8.00
N THR A 138 13.41 -10.60 -8.02
CA THR A 138 14.66 -11.06 -7.39
C THR A 138 15.85 -10.33 -8.00
N LYS A 139 15.95 -10.31 -9.33
CA LYS A 139 17.02 -9.65 -10.07
C LYS A 139 17.13 -8.17 -9.72
N SER A 140 16.00 -7.45 -9.78
CA SER A 140 15.95 -6.03 -9.44
C SER A 140 16.34 -5.75 -7.99
N LEU A 141 15.90 -6.61 -7.06
CA LEU A 141 16.18 -6.48 -5.64
C LEU A 141 17.66 -6.68 -5.32
N VAL A 142 18.27 -7.74 -5.88
CA VAL A 142 19.70 -8.04 -5.69
C VAL A 142 20.56 -6.90 -6.23
N LEU A 143 20.26 -6.40 -7.44
CA LEU A 143 20.98 -5.27 -8.04
C LEU A 143 20.85 -3.97 -7.21
N ASP A 144 19.67 -3.71 -6.63
CA ASP A 144 19.46 -2.53 -5.80
C ASP A 144 20.18 -2.64 -4.44
N LEU A 145 20.15 -3.81 -3.80
CA LEU A 145 20.88 -4.06 -2.55
C LEU A 145 22.40 -3.93 -2.74
N GLU A 146 22.93 -4.49 -3.82
CA GLU A 146 24.35 -4.34 -4.18
C GLU A 146 24.71 -2.85 -4.35
N ARG A 147 23.92 -2.08 -5.13
CA ARG A 147 24.16 -0.63 -5.30
C ARG A 147 24.10 0.17 -3.99
N ARG A 148 23.37 -0.33 -2.99
CA ARG A 148 23.30 0.28 -1.65
C ARG A 148 24.46 -0.12 -0.74
N GLY A 149 25.33 -1.02 -1.17
CA GLY A 149 26.56 -1.42 -0.50
C GLY A 149 26.45 -2.69 0.33
N PHE A 150 25.43 -3.53 0.10
CA PHE A 150 25.39 -4.88 0.65
C PHE A 150 26.27 -5.83 -0.17
N ILE A 151 26.70 -6.91 0.47
CA ILE A 151 27.22 -8.11 -0.18
C ILE A 151 26.03 -9.07 -0.28
N VAL A 152 25.67 -9.48 -1.49
CA VAL A 152 24.44 -10.24 -1.74
C VAL A 152 24.80 -11.66 -2.15
N TYR A 153 24.31 -12.63 -1.39
CA TYR A 153 24.37 -14.05 -1.76
C TYR A 153 23.03 -14.47 -2.35
N ILE A 154 23.03 -15.08 -3.52
CA ILE A 154 21.81 -15.63 -4.15
C ILE A 154 21.84 -17.14 -3.97
N VAL A 155 20.80 -17.70 -3.37
CA VAL A 155 20.67 -19.16 -3.25
C VAL A 155 20.35 -19.74 -4.63
N VAL A 156 21.17 -20.68 -5.07
CA VAL A 156 21.02 -21.37 -6.36
C VAL A 156 21.02 -22.87 -6.13
N ASN A 157 20.20 -23.60 -6.88
CA ASN A 157 20.12 -25.06 -6.78
C ASN A 157 20.79 -25.78 -7.97
N SER A 158 21.01 -25.08 -9.08
CA SER A 158 21.53 -25.63 -10.32
C SER A 158 22.77 -24.88 -10.80
N SER A 159 23.60 -25.56 -11.58
CA SER A 159 24.78 -24.98 -12.21
C SER A 159 24.42 -23.91 -13.26
N GLU A 160 23.25 -24.02 -13.91
CA GLU A 160 22.75 -23.03 -14.86
C GLU A 160 22.38 -21.71 -14.18
N GLU A 161 21.71 -21.79 -13.02
CA GLU A 161 21.42 -20.63 -12.19
C GLU A 161 22.72 -19.98 -11.68
N GLU A 162 23.69 -20.79 -11.28
CA GLU A 162 25.00 -20.30 -10.85
C GLU A 162 25.70 -19.51 -11.98
N GLN A 163 25.71 -20.05 -13.21
CA GLN A 163 26.25 -19.35 -14.38
C GLN A 163 25.49 -18.06 -14.67
N THR A 164 24.17 -18.05 -14.50
CA THR A 164 23.34 -16.84 -14.68
C THR A 164 23.73 -15.75 -13.67
N VAL A 165 23.99 -16.12 -12.42
CA VAL A 165 24.46 -15.19 -11.38
C VAL A 165 25.88 -14.70 -11.68
N GLN A 166 26.77 -15.58 -12.13
CA GLN A 166 28.14 -15.21 -12.50
C GLN A 166 28.18 -14.29 -13.74
N ALA A 167 27.27 -14.47 -14.69
CA ALA A 167 27.16 -13.65 -15.89
C ALA A 167 26.88 -12.17 -15.61
N GLU A 168 26.25 -11.83 -14.47
CA GLU A 168 26.05 -10.44 -14.02
C GLU A 168 27.38 -9.70 -13.77
N SER A 169 28.52 -10.41 -13.66
CA SER A 169 29.88 -9.86 -13.59
C SER A 169 30.09 -8.83 -12.46
N ARG A 170 29.45 -9.04 -11.30
CA ARG A 170 29.57 -8.18 -10.11
C ARG A 170 30.22 -8.93 -8.95
N VAL A 171 31.31 -8.38 -8.40
CA VAL A 171 32.10 -8.98 -7.31
C VAL A 171 31.32 -9.18 -6.01
N ASP A 172 30.36 -8.29 -5.75
CA ASP A 172 29.55 -8.26 -4.53
C ASP A 172 28.23 -9.05 -4.64
N ILE A 173 27.98 -9.69 -5.78
CA ILE A 173 26.87 -10.63 -5.99
C ILE A 173 27.49 -12.01 -6.13
N ARG A 174 27.15 -12.92 -5.23
CA ARG A 174 27.78 -14.24 -5.14
C ARG A 174 26.73 -15.33 -5.18
N PRO A 175 26.91 -16.41 -5.96
CA PRO A 175 26.06 -17.57 -5.84
C PRO A 175 26.36 -18.30 -4.53
N LEU A 176 25.32 -18.89 -3.92
CA LEU A 176 25.40 -19.81 -2.80
C LEU A 176 24.67 -21.08 -3.22
N HIS A 177 25.45 -22.08 -3.64
CA HIS A 177 24.91 -23.36 -4.07
C HIS A 177 24.36 -24.11 -2.86
N LEU A 178 23.05 -24.36 -2.87
CA LEU A 178 22.32 -25.04 -1.81
C LEU A 178 21.33 -26.02 -2.43
N ASP A 179 21.68 -27.30 -2.42
CA ASP A 179 20.77 -28.37 -2.82
C ASP A 179 20.02 -28.91 -1.60
N ILE A 180 18.75 -28.54 -1.50
CA ILE A 180 17.86 -28.90 -0.39
C ILE A 180 17.55 -30.40 -0.38
N VAL A 181 17.65 -31.07 -1.54
CA VAL A 181 17.40 -32.50 -1.65
C VAL A 181 18.52 -33.28 -0.97
N ASP A 182 19.76 -32.80 -1.07
CA ASP A 182 20.92 -33.37 -0.40
C ASP A 182 21.21 -32.67 0.95
N THR A 183 20.77 -33.32 2.02
CA THR A 183 20.98 -32.83 3.40
C THR A 183 22.45 -32.66 3.79
N PHE A 184 23.35 -33.52 3.30
CA PHE A 184 24.78 -33.44 3.64
C PHE A 184 25.45 -32.29 2.88
N ALA A 185 25.16 -32.14 1.60
CA ALA A 185 25.65 -31.01 0.81
C ALA A 185 25.12 -29.67 1.36
N THR A 186 23.85 -29.62 1.77
CA THR A 186 23.25 -28.45 2.43
C THR A 186 23.99 -28.10 3.72
N GLN A 187 24.27 -29.07 4.59
CA GLN A 187 25.02 -28.83 5.83
C GLN A 187 26.42 -28.29 5.55
N ALA A 188 27.18 -28.93 4.65
CA ALA A 188 28.52 -28.47 4.28
C ALA A 188 28.52 -27.09 3.61
N ALA A 189 27.50 -26.76 2.81
CA ALA A 189 27.33 -25.42 2.24
C ALA A 189 27.06 -24.37 3.33
N MET A 190 26.21 -24.69 4.30
CA MET A 190 25.90 -23.80 5.42
C MET A 190 27.09 -23.60 6.37
N GLU A 191 27.88 -24.64 6.64
CA GLU A 191 29.13 -24.52 7.41
C GLU A 191 30.15 -23.61 6.72
N ARG A 192 30.32 -23.77 5.39
CA ARG A 192 31.16 -22.87 4.59
C ARG A 192 30.64 -21.44 4.64
N PHE A 193 29.33 -21.23 4.51
CA PHE A 193 28.75 -19.90 4.62
C PHE A 193 28.97 -19.29 6.02
N ASN A 194 28.78 -20.07 7.09
CA ASN A 194 28.99 -19.58 8.45
C ASN A 194 30.45 -19.22 8.72
N SER A 195 31.39 -20.06 8.28
CA SER A 195 32.82 -19.77 8.40
C SER A 195 33.20 -18.47 7.67
N ILE A 196 32.65 -18.20 6.49
CA ILE A 196 32.84 -16.92 5.78
C ILE A 196 32.35 -15.73 6.62
N LEU A 197 31.24 -15.86 7.36
CA LEU A 197 30.74 -14.77 8.19
C LEU A 197 31.59 -14.52 9.45
N LEU A 198 32.13 -15.59 10.05
CA LEU A 198 32.92 -15.53 11.28
C LEU A 198 34.37 -15.11 11.05
N TYR A 199 34.98 -15.48 9.92
CA TYR A 199 36.37 -15.15 9.64
C TYR A 199 36.54 -13.65 9.31
N PRO A 200 37.58 -12.98 9.84
CA PRO A 200 37.86 -11.58 9.52
C PRO A 200 38.25 -11.40 8.05
N HIS A 201 37.63 -10.43 7.38
CA HIS A 201 37.92 -10.12 5.97
C HIS A 201 38.85 -8.92 5.84
N HIS A 202 39.69 -8.96 4.80
CA HIS A 202 40.52 -7.84 4.38
C HIS A 202 40.01 -7.31 3.04
N ALA A 203 39.61 -6.04 3.01
CA ALA A 203 39.05 -5.43 1.81
C ALA A 203 40.09 -5.21 0.69
N PHE A 204 41.34 -4.97 1.08
CA PHE A 204 42.49 -4.83 0.20
C PHE A 204 43.76 -5.19 0.98
N SER A 205 44.86 -5.48 0.29
CA SER A 205 46.14 -5.81 0.91
C SER A 205 46.59 -4.68 1.84
N GLY A 206 46.72 -4.97 3.14
CA GLY A 206 47.08 -3.99 4.18
C GLY A 206 45.91 -3.27 4.85
N ALA A 207 44.66 -3.56 4.48
CA ALA A 207 43.49 -3.04 5.19
C ALA A 207 43.33 -3.68 6.57
N SER A 208 42.85 -2.90 7.55
CA SER A 208 42.46 -3.46 8.86
C SER A 208 41.37 -4.53 8.68
N PRO A 209 41.47 -5.68 9.37
CA PRO A 209 40.45 -6.71 9.29
C PRO A 209 39.10 -6.18 9.77
N HIS A 210 38.02 -6.60 9.12
CA HIS A 210 36.66 -6.32 9.57
C HIS A 210 35.80 -7.58 9.49
N ASN A 211 34.83 -7.67 10.39
CA ASN A 211 33.89 -8.79 10.40
C ASN A 211 32.68 -8.47 9.53
N LEU A 212 32.10 -9.50 8.94
CA LEU A 212 30.83 -9.41 8.23
C LEU A 212 29.68 -9.45 9.23
N ASN A 213 28.62 -8.70 8.92
CA ASN A 213 27.38 -8.73 9.68
C ASN A 213 26.30 -9.34 8.79
N PHE A 214 25.70 -10.45 9.21
CA PHE A 214 24.59 -11.04 8.51
C PHE A 214 23.30 -10.27 8.83
N ALA A 215 22.86 -9.41 7.90
CA ALA A 215 21.73 -8.52 8.11
C ALA A 215 20.39 -9.25 8.01
N GLY A 216 20.30 -10.26 7.13
CA GLY A 216 19.09 -11.06 6.98
C GLY A 216 19.03 -11.91 5.72
N ILE A 217 18.04 -12.79 5.71
CA ILE A 217 17.63 -13.60 4.58
C ILE A 217 16.29 -13.09 4.02
N ILE A 218 16.20 -13.05 2.69
CA ILE A 218 15.01 -12.67 1.94
C ILE A 218 14.54 -13.89 1.17
N LEU A 219 13.39 -14.43 1.56
CA LEU A 219 12.73 -15.55 0.91
C LEU A 219 11.75 -15.00 -0.13
N VAL A 220 12.01 -15.30 -1.39
CA VAL A 220 11.20 -14.90 -2.55
C VAL A 220 10.81 -16.16 -3.31
N PRO A 221 9.74 -16.86 -2.89
CA PRO A 221 9.18 -17.96 -3.68
C PRO A 221 8.85 -17.48 -5.09
N ASP A 222 8.92 -18.40 -6.04
CA ASP A 222 8.55 -18.08 -7.42
C ASP A 222 7.09 -17.60 -7.50
N LEU A 223 6.88 -16.50 -8.20
CA LEU A 223 5.62 -15.75 -8.26
C LEU A 223 4.73 -16.14 -9.45
N LEU A 224 5.11 -17.18 -10.20
CA LEU A 224 4.35 -17.74 -11.32
C LEU A 224 3.46 -18.89 -10.88
N TYR A 225 2.15 -18.81 -11.10
CA TYR A 225 1.23 -19.88 -10.71
C TYR A 225 0.39 -20.34 -11.91
N PRO A 226 0.08 -21.65 -12.00
CA PRO A 226 -0.91 -22.12 -12.96
C PRO A 226 -2.28 -21.52 -12.62
N THR A 227 -3.02 -21.13 -13.66
CA THR A 227 -4.38 -20.60 -13.54
C THR A 227 -5.34 -21.45 -14.35
N GLY A 228 -6.55 -21.65 -13.84
CA GLY A 228 -7.57 -22.49 -14.47
C GLY A 228 -8.50 -23.16 -13.44
N PRO A 229 -9.59 -23.79 -13.90
CA PRO A 229 -10.46 -24.59 -13.04
C PRO A 229 -9.66 -25.67 -12.31
N ILE A 230 -10.04 -25.95 -11.06
CA ILE A 230 -9.30 -26.89 -10.20
C ILE A 230 -9.18 -28.27 -10.86
N GLU A 231 -10.24 -28.73 -11.54
CA GLU A 231 -10.27 -30.00 -12.28
C GLU A 231 -9.36 -30.05 -13.52
N THR A 232 -8.92 -28.90 -14.04
CA THR A 232 -8.02 -28.83 -15.20
C THR A 232 -6.55 -28.80 -14.82
N VAL A 233 -6.23 -28.49 -13.55
CA VAL A 233 -4.86 -28.47 -13.06
C VAL A 233 -4.45 -29.90 -12.70
N THR A 234 -3.42 -30.42 -13.37
CA THR A 234 -2.96 -31.78 -13.13
C THR A 234 -2.37 -31.94 -11.72
N PRO A 235 -2.45 -33.16 -11.13
CA PRO A 235 -1.81 -33.44 -9.86
C PRO A 235 -0.30 -33.13 -9.84
N ASP A 236 0.38 -33.28 -10.97
CA ASP A 236 1.81 -32.97 -11.11
C ASP A 236 2.08 -31.48 -10.89
N LEU A 237 1.28 -30.59 -11.50
CA LEU A 237 1.40 -29.14 -11.29
C LEU A 237 1.12 -28.73 -9.84
N TRP A 238 0.19 -29.42 -9.17
CA TRP A 238 -0.05 -29.23 -7.73
C TRP A 238 1.14 -29.67 -6.89
N SER A 239 1.68 -30.87 -7.17
CA SER A 239 2.85 -31.42 -6.50
C SER A 239 4.05 -30.50 -6.66
N ASP A 240 4.35 -30.06 -7.88
CA ASP A 240 5.45 -29.14 -8.19
C ASP A 240 5.28 -27.81 -7.47
N ALA A 241 4.09 -27.22 -7.50
CA ALA A 241 3.82 -25.95 -6.83
C ALA A 241 4.01 -26.04 -5.30
N LEU A 242 3.57 -27.13 -4.66
CA LEU A 242 3.73 -27.34 -3.22
C LEU A 242 5.18 -27.68 -2.85
N ASN A 243 5.81 -28.61 -3.57
CA ASN A 243 7.18 -29.07 -3.28
C ASN A 243 8.19 -27.94 -3.50
N VAL A 244 8.15 -27.27 -4.65
CA VAL A 244 9.13 -26.24 -4.97
C VAL A 244 8.87 -24.96 -4.17
N LYS A 245 7.62 -24.48 -4.14
CA LYS A 245 7.33 -23.14 -3.59
C LYS A 245 7.06 -23.14 -2.09
N VAL A 246 6.44 -24.18 -1.54
CA VAL A 246 6.18 -24.28 -0.10
C VAL A 246 7.32 -25.00 0.59
N LEU A 247 7.54 -26.29 0.27
CA LEU A 247 8.54 -27.10 0.97
C LEU A 247 9.96 -26.59 0.72
N GLY A 248 10.31 -26.23 -0.52
CA GLY A 248 11.61 -25.64 -0.85
C GLY A 248 11.87 -24.34 -0.07
N THR A 249 10.87 -23.46 0.05
CA THR A 249 11.01 -22.23 0.83
C THR A 249 11.16 -22.51 2.33
N ILE A 250 10.38 -23.45 2.87
CA ILE A 250 10.46 -23.85 4.30
C ILE A 250 11.82 -24.47 4.60
N ALA A 251 12.27 -25.41 3.78
CA ALA A 251 13.54 -26.11 3.97
C ALA A 251 14.73 -25.16 3.80
N THR A 252 14.67 -24.22 2.85
CA THR A 252 15.66 -23.13 2.77
C THR A 252 15.67 -22.32 4.05
N ALA A 253 14.50 -21.87 4.53
CA ALA A 253 14.43 -21.12 5.77
C ALA A 253 15.06 -21.90 6.93
N GLN A 254 14.71 -23.19 7.09
CA GLN A 254 15.25 -24.09 8.11
C GLN A 254 16.78 -24.22 8.05
N ALA A 255 17.36 -24.38 6.85
CA ALA A 255 18.81 -24.46 6.68
C ALA A 255 19.54 -23.20 7.20
N PHE A 256 18.93 -22.02 7.03
CA PHE A 256 19.50 -20.76 7.53
C PHE A 256 19.16 -20.44 8.98
N LEU A 257 18.18 -21.10 9.62
CA LEU A 257 17.76 -20.77 10.98
C LEU A 257 18.90 -20.77 12.00
N PRO A 258 19.83 -21.74 12.03
CA PRO A 258 20.95 -21.72 12.97
C PRO A 258 21.80 -20.46 12.82
N THR A 259 22.19 -20.10 11.59
CA THR A 259 22.98 -18.89 11.31
C THR A 259 22.19 -17.61 11.57
N VAL A 260 20.88 -17.60 11.27
CA VAL A 260 19.99 -16.48 11.60
C VAL A 260 19.94 -16.24 13.09
N CYS A 261 19.85 -17.30 13.89
CA CYS A 261 19.85 -17.23 15.35
C CYS A 261 21.18 -16.74 15.92
N GLU A 262 22.31 -17.24 15.40
CA GLU A 262 23.65 -16.84 15.81
C GLU A 262 23.91 -15.35 15.58
N PHE A 263 23.59 -14.84 14.39
CA PHE A 263 23.82 -13.44 14.03
C PHE A 263 22.66 -12.50 14.38
N LYS A 264 21.55 -13.02 14.92
CA LYS A 264 20.27 -12.31 15.10
C LYS A 264 19.83 -11.59 13.83
N ALA A 265 20.04 -12.26 12.70
CA ALA A 265 19.71 -11.75 11.37
C ALA A 265 18.19 -11.73 11.17
N LYS A 266 17.69 -10.94 10.23
CA LYS A 266 16.25 -10.83 9.98
C LYS A 266 15.78 -11.81 8.93
N VAL A 267 14.53 -12.24 9.02
CA VAL A 267 13.90 -13.09 7.99
C VAL A 267 12.81 -12.28 7.30
N LEU A 268 12.89 -12.11 5.99
CA LEU A 268 11.91 -11.40 5.19
C LEU A 268 11.25 -12.39 4.22
N MET A 269 9.95 -12.64 4.37
CA MET A 269 9.16 -13.47 3.45
C MET A 269 8.39 -12.58 2.48
N LEU A 270 8.57 -12.72 1.17
CA LEU A 270 7.87 -11.96 0.14
C LEU A 270 6.85 -12.84 -0.56
N THR A 271 5.55 -12.55 -0.40
CA THR A 271 4.47 -13.28 -1.08
C THR A 271 3.53 -12.33 -1.83
N PRO A 272 2.93 -12.77 -2.96
CA PRO A 272 1.87 -12.00 -3.60
C PRO A 272 0.66 -11.92 -2.66
N SER A 273 -0.05 -10.80 -2.68
CA SER A 273 -1.14 -10.52 -1.71
C SER A 273 -2.52 -10.36 -2.32
N ILE A 274 -2.62 -10.04 -3.62
CA ILE A 274 -3.91 -9.71 -4.24
C ILE A 274 -4.77 -10.97 -4.36
N VAL A 275 -4.23 -12.03 -4.97
CA VAL A 275 -4.95 -13.30 -5.16
C VAL A 275 -5.22 -13.97 -3.82
N SER A 276 -4.24 -14.03 -2.92
CA SER A 276 -4.41 -14.67 -1.61
C SER A 276 -5.44 -13.97 -0.72
N SER A 277 -5.58 -12.64 -0.83
CA SER A 277 -6.59 -11.89 -0.08
C SER A 277 -7.98 -12.08 -0.66
N LEU A 278 -8.14 -12.04 -1.98
CA LEU A 278 -9.44 -12.13 -2.65
C LEU A 278 -9.93 -13.57 -2.86
N ARG A 279 -9.01 -14.55 -2.87
CA ARG A 279 -9.23 -15.96 -3.22
C ARG A 279 -10.17 -16.13 -4.42
N PRO A 280 -9.85 -15.49 -5.56
CA PRO A 280 -10.74 -15.51 -6.71
C PRO A 280 -10.76 -16.91 -7.34
N PRO A 281 -11.83 -17.25 -8.09
CA PRO A 281 -11.88 -18.52 -8.79
C PRO A 281 -10.74 -18.64 -9.82
N PHE A 282 -10.45 -19.89 -10.19
CA PHE A 282 -9.37 -20.26 -11.12
C PHE A 282 -7.93 -19.97 -10.65
N HIS A 283 -7.75 -19.53 -9.40
CA HIS A 283 -6.45 -19.27 -8.79
C HIS A 283 -6.24 -20.12 -7.52
N GLY A 284 -6.73 -21.36 -7.56
CA GLY A 284 -6.72 -22.28 -6.41
C GLY A 284 -5.30 -22.60 -5.94
N VAL A 285 -4.38 -22.91 -6.87
CA VAL A 285 -2.99 -23.25 -6.56
C VAL A 285 -2.26 -22.10 -5.88
N GLU A 286 -2.34 -20.90 -6.45
CA GLU A 286 -1.74 -19.69 -5.85
C GLU A 286 -2.30 -19.42 -4.45
N SER A 287 -3.64 -19.48 -4.30
CA SER A 287 -4.30 -19.22 -3.02
C SER A 287 -3.86 -20.23 -1.94
N ALA A 288 -3.73 -21.51 -2.30
CA ALA A 288 -3.29 -22.56 -1.40
C ALA A 288 -1.80 -22.40 -1.00
N VAL A 289 -0.91 -22.20 -1.99
CA VAL A 289 0.54 -22.04 -1.75
C VAL A 289 0.82 -20.80 -0.90
N VAL A 290 0.23 -19.66 -1.24
CA VAL A 290 0.43 -18.43 -0.48
C VAL A 290 -0.16 -18.57 0.92
N GLY A 291 -1.35 -19.15 1.06
CA GLY A 291 -1.95 -19.42 2.37
C GLY A 291 -1.05 -20.26 3.28
N ALA A 292 -0.42 -21.31 2.73
CA ALA A 292 0.54 -22.13 3.46
C ALA A 292 1.77 -21.33 3.92
N LEU A 293 2.33 -20.50 3.03
CA LEU A 293 3.48 -19.64 3.35
C LEU A 293 3.13 -18.54 4.36
N GLU A 294 1.91 -17.98 4.32
CA GLU A 294 1.43 -17.04 5.34
C GLU A 294 1.34 -17.71 6.72
N GLY A 295 0.79 -18.93 6.78
CA GLY A 295 0.73 -19.75 7.99
C GLY A 295 2.12 -20.06 8.55
N PHE A 296 3.02 -20.58 7.71
CA PHE A 296 4.41 -20.85 8.07
C PHE A 296 5.13 -19.61 8.61
N THR A 297 5.05 -18.49 7.88
CA THR A 297 5.68 -17.22 8.28
C THR A 297 5.11 -16.72 9.60
N SER A 298 3.83 -16.98 9.86
CA SER A 298 3.20 -16.59 11.13
C SER A 298 3.67 -17.42 12.31
N SER A 299 3.79 -18.75 12.16
CA SER A 299 4.35 -19.63 13.19
C SER A 299 5.81 -19.27 13.46
N LEU A 300 6.63 -19.20 12.41
CA LEU A 300 8.06 -18.91 12.51
C LEU A 300 8.31 -17.58 13.22
N ARG A 301 7.46 -16.57 12.97
CA ARG A 301 7.54 -15.28 13.65
C ARG A 301 7.28 -15.40 15.15
N GLN A 302 6.26 -16.14 15.56
CA GLN A 302 5.93 -16.30 16.97
C GLN A 302 7.08 -17.00 17.72
N GLU A 303 7.72 -17.98 17.09
CA GLU A 303 8.88 -18.68 17.63
C GLU A 303 10.10 -17.73 17.73
N LEU A 304 10.49 -17.08 16.64
CA LEU A 304 11.69 -16.23 16.58
C LEU A 304 11.54 -14.89 17.33
N ASP A 305 10.32 -14.36 17.49
CA ASP A 305 10.06 -13.16 18.29
C ASP A 305 10.50 -13.37 19.76
N THR A 306 10.42 -14.60 20.29
CA THR A 306 10.89 -14.92 21.66
C THR A 306 12.40 -14.77 21.82
N LEU A 307 13.15 -14.93 20.73
CA LEU A 307 14.61 -14.78 20.67
C LEU A 307 15.03 -13.35 20.30
N GLY A 308 14.06 -12.44 20.10
CA GLY A 308 14.31 -11.06 19.67
C GLY A 308 14.68 -10.94 18.18
N ILE A 309 14.39 -11.96 17.37
CA ILE A 309 14.68 -11.99 15.95
C ILE A 309 13.44 -11.57 15.17
N SER A 310 13.59 -10.60 14.26
CA SER A 310 12.44 -10.05 13.53
C SER A 310 12.14 -10.84 12.25
N VAL A 311 10.94 -11.40 12.17
CA VAL A 311 10.39 -12.00 10.94
C VAL A 311 9.36 -11.05 10.32
N CYS A 312 9.66 -10.55 9.11
CA CYS A 312 8.83 -9.59 8.38
C CYS A 312 8.15 -10.29 7.20
N HIS A 313 6.83 -10.15 7.11
CA HIS A 313 6.05 -10.63 5.97
C HIS A 313 5.73 -9.47 5.03
N PHE A 314 6.16 -9.59 3.78
CA PHE A 314 5.93 -8.64 2.71
C PHE A 314 4.79 -9.12 1.83
N LYS A 315 3.64 -8.46 1.97
CA LYS A 315 2.47 -8.60 1.11
C LYS A 315 2.65 -7.73 -0.13
N LEU A 316 2.98 -8.38 -1.24
CA LEU A 316 3.29 -7.74 -2.51
C LEU A 316 2.03 -7.46 -3.33
N GLY A 317 1.90 -6.23 -3.81
CA GLY A 317 0.93 -5.82 -4.81
C GLY A 317 1.49 -5.92 -6.23
N THR A 318 0.90 -5.18 -7.16
CA THR A 318 1.39 -5.12 -8.54
C THR A 318 2.55 -4.13 -8.71
N PHE A 319 3.58 -4.57 -9.45
CA PHE A 319 4.77 -3.80 -9.78
C PHE A 319 4.95 -3.67 -11.29
N ASP A 320 5.53 -2.55 -11.72
CA ASP A 320 6.00 -2.37 -13.08
C ASP A 320 7.44 -2.91 -13.20
N CYS A 321 7.59 -4.04 -13.90
CA CYS A 321 8.85 -4.72 -14.13
C CYS A 321 9.43 -4.47 -15.54
N GLY A 322 8.79 -3.65 -16.37
CA GLY A 322 9.21 -3.47 -17.77
C GLY A 322 10.65 -2.97 -17.94
N ALA A 323 11.16 -2.20 -16.97
CA ALA A 323 12.52 -1.65 -16.99
C ALA A 323 13.64 -2.66 -16.65
N VAL A 324 13.31 -3.87 -16.17
CA VAL A 324 14.30 -4.87 -15.69
C VAL A 324 14.68 -5.87 -16.80
N GLY A 325 14.14 -5.71 -18.02
CA GLY A 325 14.57 -6.46 -19.21
C GLY A 325 14.02 -7.89 -19.30
N GLY A 326 13.19 -8.32 -18.35
CA GLY A 326 12.37 -9.51 -18.53
C GLY A 326 11.11 -9.14 -19.30
N LYS A 327 10.78 -9.87 -20.38
CA LYS A 327 9.37 -10.04 -20.76
C LYS A 327 8.64 -10.38 -19.45
N SER A 328 7.61 -9.64 -19.08
CA SER A 328 7.02 -9.63 -17.74
C SER A 328 6.54 -11.02 -17.28
N HIS A 329 7.42 -11.86 -16.74
CA HIS A 329 7.10 -13.17 -16.16
C HIS A 329 6.54 -13.05 -14.72
N LEU A 330 5.98 -11.90 -14.33
CA LEU A 330 5.06 -11.85 -13.21
C LEU A 330 3.68 -12.08 -13.80
N ALA A 331 3.21 -13.34 -13.76
CA ALA A 331 1.94 -13.80 -14.32
C ALA A 331 1.51 -12.92 -15.50
N THR A 332 2.24 -13.01 -16.62
CA THR A 332 1.54 -12.78 -17.88
C THR A 332 0.46 -13.84 -17.85
N ILE A 333 -0.76 -13.46 -17.46
CA ILE A 333 -1.95 -14.16 -17.93
C ILE A 333 -1.80 -14.06 -19.43
N GLY A 334 -1.16 -15.07 -20.02
CA GLY A 334 -1.27 -15.33 -21.44
C GLY A 334 -2.75 -15.36 -21.73
N ASP A 335 -3.12 -14.89 -22.91
CA ASP A 335 -4.50 -14.91 -23.39
C ASP A 335 -5.18 -16.21 -22.90
N PRO A 336 -6.30 -16.16 -22.16
CA PRO A 336 -6.82 -17.31 -21.42
C PRO A 336 -6.90 -18.54 -22.32
N GLN A 337 -5.91 -19.43 -22.22
CA GLN A 337 -5.77 -20.58 -23.11
C GLN A 337 -6.74 -21.65 -22.63
N THR A 338 -8.00 -21.49 -23.01
CA THR A 338 -9.06 -22.46 -22.73
C THR A 338 -8.98 -23.67 -23.65
N ASP A 339 -8.19 -23.57 -24.74
CA ASP A 339 -8.08 -24.59 -25.79
C ASP A 339 -7.34 -25.86 -25.36
N SER A 340 -6.57 -25.80 -24.27
CA SER A 340 -5.94 -26.98 -23.67
C SER A 340 -6.86 -27.75 -22.73
N TRP A 341 -8.02 -27.19 -22.36
CA TRP A 341 -8.90 -27.80 -21.37
C TRP A 341 -9.76 -28.92 -21.96
N PRO A 342 -10.13 -29.94 -21.16
CA PRO A 342 -11.14 -30.92 -21.56
C PRO A 342 -12.43 -30.24 -22.06
N PRO A 343 -13.14 -30.80 -23.06
CA PRO A 343 -14.34 -30.18 -23.63
C PRO A 343 -15.44 -29.89 -22.60
N SER A 344 -15.62 -30.77 -21.61
CA SER A 344 -16.57 -30.60 -20.51
C SER A 344 -16.22 -29.39 -19.63
N ALA A 345 -14.97 -29.32 -19.16
CA ALA A 345 -14.46 -28.21 -18.36
C ALA A 345 -14.53 -26.88 -19.13
N ARG A 346 -14.22 -26.91 -20.42
CA ARG A 346 -14.31 -25.75 -21.30
C ARG A 346 -15.74 -25.24 -21.41
N ALA A 347 -16.71 -26.13 -21.63
CA ALA A 347 -18.12 -25.75 -21.71
C ALA A 347 -18.62 -25.11 -20.40
N GLN A 348 -18.18 -25.63 -19.24
CA GLN A 348 -18.62 -25.15 -17.94
C GLN A 348 -17.94 -23.85 -17.48
N TYR A 349 -16.62 -23.73 -17.70
CA TYR A 349 -15.82 -22.70 -17.02
C TYR A 349 -15.22 -21.63 -17.94
N ALA A 350 -15.11 -21.87 -19.26
CA ALA A 350 -14.38 -20.96 -20.15
C ALA A 350 -14.93 -19.53 -20.12
N GLN A 351 -16.26 -19.38 -20.16
CA GLN A 351 -16.89 -18.05 -20.13
C GLN A 351 -16.58 -17.28 -18.85
N ASN A 352 -16.68 -17.94 -17.69
CA ASN A 352 -16.38 -17.35 -16.39
C ASN A 352 -14.89 -16.99 -16.28
N PHE A 353 -13.99 -17.86 -16.75
CA PHE A 353 -12.56 -17.60 -16.73
C PHE A 353 -12.15 -16.44 -17.63
N VAL A 354 -12.65 -16.39 -18.87
CA VAL A 354 -12.37 -15.29 -19.81
C VAL A 354 -12.96 -13.98 -19.27
N THR A 355 -14.19 -14.00 -18.74
CA THR A 355 -14.84 -12.82 -18.16
C THR A 355 -14.05 -12.29 -16.97
N GLN A 356 -13.64 -13.19 -16.06
CA GLN A 356 -12.83 -12.82 -14.91
C GLN A 356 -11.46 -12.25 -15.33
N SER A 357 -10.76 -12.91 -16.26
CA SER A 357 -9.47 -12.44 -16.78
C SER A 357 -9.59 -11.08 -17.45
N ARG A 358 -10.68 -10.83 -18.20
CA ARG A 358 -10.98 -9.54 -18.81
C ARG A 358 -11.29 -8.45 -17.77
N ILE A 359 -12.15 -8.73 -16.79
CA ILE A 359 -12.51 -7.77 -15.73
C ILE A 359 -11.29 -7.46 -14.89
N ALA A 360 -10.51 -8.49 -14.54
CA ALA A 360 -9.28 -8.31 -13.81
C ALA A 360 -8.30 -7.43 -14.60
N GLY A 361 -8.02 -7.77 -15.86
CA GLY A 361 -7.17 -6.98 -16.74
C GLY A 361 -7.62 -5.52 -16.88
N SER A 362 -8.92 -5.29 -17.08
CA SER A 362 -9.50 -3.94 -17.21
C SER A 362 -9.34 -3.09 -15.95
N ARG A 363 -9.28 -3.72 -14.76
CA ARG A 363 -9.09 -3.05 -13.47
C ARG A 363 -7.63 -3.01 -13.02
N GLY A 364 -6.70 -3.48 -13.84
CA GLY A 364 -5.29 -3.62 -13.46
C GLY A 364 -5.03 -4.67 -12.39
N LEU A 365 -5.98 -5.59 -12.20
CA LEU A 365 -5.83 -6.79 -11.40
C LEU A 365 -5.12 -7.84 -12.26
N PHE A 366 -4.05 -8.43 -11.74
CA PHE A 366 -3.33 -9.55 -12.38
C PHE A 366 -2.71 -9.29 -13.77
N SER A 367 -2.71 -8.04 -14.27
CA SER A 367 -2.15 -7.70 -15.57
C SER A 367 -0.89 -6.82 -15.43
N GLY A 368 0.25 -7.36 -15.83
CA GLY A 368 1.52 -6.63 -15.95
C GLY A 368 1.66 -5.78 -17.21
N ASN A 369 0.70 -5.85 -18.15
CA ASN A 369 0.82 -5.26 -19.49
C ASN A 369 -0.36 -4.37 -19.94
N SER A 370 -1.33 -4.11 -19.06
CA SER A 370 -2.42 -3.19 -19.41
C SER A 370 -1.94 -1.74 -19.39
N THR A 371 -2.16 -1.03 -20.49
CA THR A 371 -1.90 0.42 -20.68
C THR A 371 -2.70 1.31 -19.71
N VAL A 372 -3.67 0.73 -18.98
CA VAL A 372 -4.69 1.44 -18.20
C VAL A 372 -4.32 1.59 -16.72
N ALA A 373 -3.50 0.70 -16.14
CA ALA A 373 -3.11 0.78 -14.74
C ALA A 373 -1.64 0.37 -14.51
N LYS A 374 -0.73 1.37 -14.53
CA LYS A 374 0.68 1.15 -14.21
C LYS A 374 0.85 0.58 -12.80
N GLY A 375 1.57 -0.54 -12.70
CA GLY A 375 2.03 -1.10 -11.44
C GLY A 375 2.87 -0.09 -10.65
N SER A 376 3.06 -0.35 -9.36
CA SER A 376 3.96 0.48 -8.54
C SER A 376 5.42 0.32 -8.98
N SER A 377 6.22 1.36 -8.78
CA SER A 377 7.66 1.26 -9.11
C SER A 377 8.35 0.25 -8.20
N LEU A 378 9.23 -0.60 -8.74
CA LEU A 378 10.07 -1.53 -7.95
C LEU A 378 10.91 -0.82 -6.88
N ARG A 379 11.22 0.46 -7.07
CA ARG A 379 11.88 1.30 -6.06
C ARG A 379 11.13 1.34 -4.72
N GLU A 380 9.80 1.21 -4.72
CA GLU A 380 9.01 1.15 -3.49
C GLU A 380 9.33 -0.12 -2.69
N LEU A 381 9.39 -1.27 -3.38
CA LEU A 381 9.81 -2.54 -2.81
C LEU A 381 11.23 -2.49 -2.27
N HIS A 382 12.17 -1.99 -3.07
CA HIS A 382 13.56 -1.86 -2.67
C HIS A 382 13.74 -1.02 -1.41
N ASN A 383 13.01 0.11 -1.32
CA ASN A 383 13.05 0.97 -0.14
C ASN A 383 12.45 0.28 1.09
N ALA A 384 11.34 -0.44 0.93
CA ALA A 384 10.69 -1.15 2.02
C ALA A 384 11.56 -2.30 2.55
N VAL A 385 12.18 -3.08 1.67
CA VAL A 385 13.13 -4.15 2.03
C VAL A 385 14.34 -3.57 2.75
N PHE A 386 14.95 -2.50 2.21
CA PHE A 386 16.07 -1.81 2.86
C PHE A 386 15.69 -1.32 4.26
N ASP A 387 14.52 -0.69 4.38
CA ASP A 387 14.04 -0.13 5.65
C ASP A 387 13.78 -1.27 6.65
N ALA A 388 13.21 -2.41 6.24
CA ALA A 388 13.03 -3.58 7.10
C ALA A 388 14.37 -4.19 7.56
N LEU A 389 15.35 -4.30 6.67
CA LEU A 389 16.69 -4.81 7.01
C LEU A 389 17.45 -3.88 7.96
N THR A 390 17.25 -2.57 7.88
CA THR A 390 18.06 -1.60 8.65
C THR A 390 17.40 -1.04 9.91
N GLN A 391 16.06 -1.06 10.01
CA GLN A 391 15.34 -0.57 11.19
C GLN A 391 15.59 -1.45 12.42
N LYS A 392 15.75 -0.85 13.61
CA LYS A 392 15.95 -1.63 14.85
C LYS A 392 14.75 -2.54 15.18
N ARG A 393 13.53 -2.06 14.93
CA ARG A 393 12.27 -2.81 15.13
C ARG A 393 11.40 -2.63 13.89
N PRO A 394 11.57 -3.47 12.86
CA PRO A 394 10.76 -3.39 11.65
C PRO A 394 9.32 -3.80 11.94
N ARG A 395 8.39 -3.35 11.08
CA ARG A 395 7.00 -3.80 11.15
C ARG A 395 6.93 -5.29 10.81
N LYS A 396 6.02 -6.02 11.46
CA LYS A 396 5.80 -7.46 11.19
C LYS A 396 5.22 -7.72 9.81
N VAL A 397 4.34 -6.84 9.32
CA VAL A 397 3.71 -6.94 8.00
C VAL A 397 3.95 -5.66 7.20
N TRP A 398 4.52 -5.81 6.01
CA TRP A 398 4.77 -4.75 5.04
C TRP A 398 3.87 -4.96 3.84
N ARG A 399 3.00 -4.00 3.54
CA ARG A 399 2.18 -4.00 2.33
C ARG A 399 2.83 -3.05 1.35
N VAL A 400 3.28 -3.59 0.22
CA VAL A 400 4.10 -2.84 -0.73
C VAL A 400 3.50 -2.99 -2.11
N GLY A 401 3.36 -1.85 -2.78
CA GLY A 401 2.89 -1.80 -4.15
C GLY A 401 1.38 -1.70 -4.27
N ARG A 402 0.93 -1.46 -5.50
CA ARG A 402 -0.46 -1.11 -5.79
C ARG A 402 -1.38 -2.27 -5.45
N GLY A 403 -2.50 -1.99 -4.79
CA GLY A 403 -3.49 -2.98 -4.41
C GLY A 403 -3.19 -3.76 -3.12
N SER A 404 -1.94 -3.80 -2.64
CA SER A 404 -1.55 -4.59 -1.45
C SER A 404 -2.34 -4.24 -0.18
N VAL A 405 -2.68 -2.96 0.03
CA VAL A 405 -3.49 -2.51 1.17
C VAL A 405 -4.98 -2.64 0.88
N ALA A 406 -5.43 -2.14 -0.27
CA ALA A 406 -6.85 -2.09 -0.60
C ALA A 406 -7.46 -3.50 -0.67
N TYR A 407 -6.80 -4.45 -1.35
CA TYR A 407 -7.33 -5.80 -1.53
C TYR A 407 -7.22 -6.66 -0.27
N ASP A 408 -6.22 -6.41 0.59
CA ASP A 408 -6.16 -7.05 1.89
C ASP A 408 -7.29 -6.56 2.81
N ILE A 409 -7.69 -5.29 2.73
CA ILE A 409 -8.88 -4.81 3.45
C ILE A 409 -10.15 -5.42 2.85
N VAL A 410 -10.31 -5.37 1.52
CA VAL A 410 -11.49 -5.91 0.84
C VAL A 410 -11.66 -7.40 1.11
N GLY A 411 -10.60 -8.20 0.99
CA GLY A 411 -10.64 -9.64 1.24
C GLY A 411 -10.98 -10.02 2.69
N ASN A 412 -10.67 -9.15 3.65
CA ASN A 412 -10.95 -9.39 5.07
C ASN A 412 -12.31 -8.85 5.52
N TRP A 413 -12.86 -7.82 4.86
CA TRP A 413 -14.10 -7.15 5.27
C TRP A 413 -15.31 -7.47 4.40
N VAL A 414 -15.10 -7.73 3.11
CA VAL A 414 -16.19 -7.92 2.15
C VAL A 414 -16.51 -9.41 2.05
N PRO A 415 -17.79 -9.82 2.21
CA PRO A 415 -18.20 -11.21 2.02
C PRO A 415 -17.79 -11.77 0.65
N ALA A 416 -17.37 -13.03 0.62
CA ALA A 416 -16.84 -13.69 -0.58
C ALA A 416 -17.82 -13.64 -1.78
N GLY A 417 -19.14 -13.70 -1.53
CA GLY A 417 -20.16 -13.60 -2.59
C GLY A 417 -20.15 -12.26 -3.32
N ILE A 418 -19.93 -11.14 -2.59
CA ILE A 418 -19.84 -9.80 -3.19
C ILE A 418 -18.53 -9.67 -3.98
N VAL A 419 -17.43 -10.24 -3.48
CA VAL A 419 -16.15 -10.27 -4.20
C VAL A 419 -16.30 -11.06 -5.51
N GLY A 420 -16.94 -12.24 -5.47
CA GLY A 420 -17.23 -13.04 -6.66
C GLY A 420 -18.08 -12.30 -7.69
N TRP A 421 -19.15 -11.64 -7.24
CA TRP A 421 -19.98 -10.78 -8.10
C TRP A 421 -19.19 -9.62 -8.71
N MET A 422 -18.36 -8.94 -7.90
CA MET A 422 -17.50 -7.84 -8.38
C MET A 422 -16.51 -8.33 -9.44
N MET A 423 -16.03 -9.57 -9.33
CA MET A 423 -15.13 -10.22 -10.30
C MET A 423 -15.86 -10.75 -11.54
N GLY A 424 -17.19 -10.60 -11.62
CA GLY A 424 -18.01 -11.00 -12.76
C GLY A 424 -18.27 -12.50 -12.87
N VAL A 425 -18.11 -13.23 -11.77
CA VAL A 425 -18.44 -14.66 -11.71
C VAL A 425 -19.95 -14.82 -11.80
N ARG A 426 -20.42 -15.61 -12.77
CA ARG A 426 -21.84 -15.93 -12.95
C ARG A 426 -22.12 -17.36 -12.47
N MET A 427 -23.31 -17.56 -11.91
CA MET A 427 -23.83 -18.92 -11.71
C MET A 427 -24.05 -19.56 -13.08
N VAL A 428 -23.60 -20.80 -13.24
CA VAL A 428 -23.81 -21.62 -14.43
C VAL A 428 -24.74 -22.74 -14.03
N SER A 429 -25.91 -22.83 -14.66
CA SER A 429 -26.82 -23.96 -14.53
C SER A 429 -26.24 -25.16 -15.26
N LEU A 430 -26.01 -26.27 -14.54
CA LEU A 430 -25.47 -27.50 -15.14
C LEU A 430 -26.43 -28.11 -16.17
N ASP A 431 -27.73 -27.91 -15.99
CA ASP A 431 -28.79 -28.41 -16.89
C ASP A 431 -28.70 -27.80 -18.30
N GLU A 432 -28.32 -26.52 -18.41
CA GLU A 432 -28.14 -25.82 -19.70
C GLU A 432 -26.85 -26.23 -20.42
N VAL A 433 -25.86 -26.75 -19.69
CA VAL A 433 -24.57 -27.18 -20.27
C VAL A 433 -24.66 -28.63 -20.80
N SER A 434 -25.55 -29.44 -20.23
CA SER A 434 -25.81 -30.82 -20.65
C SER A 434 -26.68 -30.95 -21.90
N GLU A 435 -27.42 -29.92 -22.30
CA GLU A 435 -28.10 -29.91 -23.60
C GLU A 435 -27.08 -29.57 -24.69
N PRO A 436 -26.67 -30.54 -25.55
CA PRO A 436 -26.01 -30.15 -26.78
C PRO A 436 -27.00 -29.27 -27.52
N LYS A 437 -26.64 -28.01 -27.77
CA LYS A 437 -27.27 -27.24 -28.85
C LYS A 437 -27.00 -28.04 -30.12
N LEU A 438 -27.96 -28.90 -30.47
CA LEU A 438 -28.16 -29.35 -31.83
C LEU A 438 -28.31 -28.07 -32.64
N GLU A 439 -27.22 -27.58 -33.21
CA GLU A 439 -27.33 -26.62 -34.29
C GLU A 439 -28.20 -27.30 -35.34
N ASP A 440 -29.40 -26.77 -35.55
CA ASP A 440 -30.33 -27.14 -36.60
C ASP A 440 -29.63 -27.02 -37.95
N SER A 441 -28.86 -28.06 -38.27
CA SER A 441 -28.18 -28.25 -39.54
C SER A 441 -29.20 -28.35 -40.67
N VAL A 442 -30.47 -28.55 -40.34
CA VAL A 442 -31.63 -28.61 -41.25
C VAL A 442 -31.87 -27.26 -41.95
N GLY A 443 -31.55 -26.12 -41.32
CA GLY A 443 -31.73 -24.79 -41.95
C GLY A 443 -30.69 -24.45 -43.02
N THR A 444 -29.55 -25.14 -43.03
CA THR A 444 -28.45 -24.88 -43.97
C THR A 444 -28.62 -25.64 -45.28
N TRP A 445 -29.26 -26.82 -45.26
CA TRP A 445 -29.53 -27.61 -46.47
C TRP A 445 -30.69 -27.04 -47.31
N GLU A 446 -31.74 -26.49 -46.69
CA GLU A 446 -32.86 -25.85 -47.42
C GLU A 446 -32.45 -24.60 -48.22
N ARG A 447 -31.34 -23.93 -47.86
CA ARG A 447 -30.79 -22.81 -48.65
C ARG A 447 -29.98 -23.24 -49.85
N VAL A 448 -29.50 -24.48 -49.89
CA VAL A 448 -28.73 -25.01 -51.03
C VAL A 448 -29.68 -25.56 -52.10
N GLU A 449 -30.81 -26.16 -51.73
CA GLU A 449 -31.79 -26.68 -52.71
C GLU A 449 -32.61 -25.60 -53.44
N LYS A 450 -32.66 -24.36 -52.92
CA LYS A 450 -33.29 -23.23 -53.64
C LYS A 450 -32.37 -22.51 -54.63
N ALA A 451 -31.13 -22.97 -54.78
CA ALA A 451 -30.11 -22.35 -55.64
C ALA A 451 -29.57 -23.29 -56.73
N VAL A 452 -30.28 -24.38 -57.06
CA VAL A 452 -29.98 -25.28 -58.19
C VAL A 452 -31.06 -25.18 -59.26
#